data_AF-A0A5D3WL36-F1
#
_entry.id   AF-A0A5D3WL36-F1
#
_cell.length_a   1.000
_cell.length_b   1.000
_cell.length_c   1.000
_cell.angle_alpha   90.00
_cell.angle_beta   90.00
_cell.angle_gamma   90.00
#
_symmetry.space_group_name_H-M   'P 1'
#
loop_
_entity.id
_entity.type
_entity.pdbx_description
1 polymer ?
#
loop_
_entity_poly.entity_id
_entity_poly.type
_entity_poly.pdbx_seq_one_letter_code
_entity_poly.pdbx_strand_id
1 'polypeptide(L)'
;MFNQLLDLDPAFITEYIAWKYENAERGWLSSHDDHRNYCFIWARPDHQAIMDRVIERIYGYEQDSFVSINPYLKTFFQARGDNEAEGEVREKQDTYLLRLIDERSEEVDLMVLLFGVIAQFQPARRRQFVERFVQRNRSFDAFKRLSLESSSWSWSGSQVPVLQGHVSYWESLLPLMNTVDLLPHKQYVERYIQGLRVQIEQEKKNDFIGD
;
A
#
# COMPACT_ATOMS: atom_id res chain seq x y z
N MET A 1 16.60 10.16 20.92
CA MET A 1 15.37 10.47 21.67
C MET A 1 14.24 9.49 21.41
N PHE A 2 13.55 9.48 20.25
CA PHE A 2 12.39 8.57 20.05
C PHE A 2 12.73 7.09 20.25
N ASN A 3 13.84 6.61 19.66
CA ASN A 3 14.30 5.23 19.87
C ASN A 3 14.53 4.89 21.35
N GLN A 4 15.06 5.83 22.13
CA GLN A 4 15.31 5.65 23.57
C GLN A 4 14.00 5.66 24.37
N LEU A 5 12.99 6.42 23.92
CA LEU A 5 11.66 6.40 24.56
C LEU A 5 10.99 5.04 24.39
N LEU A 6 11.17 4.37 23.24
CA LEU A 6 10.70 3.00 23.04
C LEU A 6 11.41 1.98 23.93
N ASP A 7 12.68 2.22 24.27
CA ASP A 7 13.44 1.36 25.20
C ASP A 7 12.96 1.54 26.65
N LEU A 8 12.57 2.76 27.03
CA LEU A 8 12.10 3.08 28.37
C LEU A 8 10.63 2.68 28.59
N ASP A 9 9.82 2.88 27.57
CA ASP A 9 8.40 2.57 27.58
C ASP A 9 7.95 1.97 26.24
N PRO A 10 7.75 0.65 26.18
CA PRO A 10 7.23 -0.01 24.98
C PRO A 10 5.85 0.48 24.54
N ALA A 11 5.03 1.03 25.45
CA ALA A 11 3.70 1.55 25.12
C ALA A 11 3.75 2.93 24.45
N PHE A 12 4.88 3.64 24.53
CA PHE A 12 5.06 4.98 24.02
C PHE A 12 4.59 5.16 22.56
N ILE A 13 4.83 4.19 21.67
CA ILE A 13 4.39 4.29 20.28
C ILE A 13 2.87 4.37 20.14
N THR A 14 2.14 3.61 20.97
CA THR A 14 0.67 3.60 20.93
C THR A 14 0.09 4.89 21.50
N GLU A 15 0.68 5.43 22.55
CA GLU A 15 0.31 6.73 23.13
C GLU A 15 0.62 7.88 22.18
N TYR A 16 1.78 7.82 21.50
CA TYR A 16 2.16 8.80 20.51
C TYR A 16 1.19 8.84 19.33
N ILE A 17 0.81 7.67 18.80
CA ILE A 17 -0.19 7.57 17.72
C ILE A 17 -1.56 8.07 18.23
N ALA A 18 -1.96 7.69 19.44
CA ALA A 18 -3.21 8.16 20.04
C ALA A 18 -3.27 9.69 20.10
N TRP A 19 -2.23 10.29 20.66
CA TRP A 19 -2.08 11.74 20.75
C TRP A 19 -2.14 12.41 19.36
N LYS A 20 -1.52 11.80 18.33
CA LYS A 20 -1.59 12.29 16.96
C LYS A 20 -3.02 12.34 16.42
N TYR A 21 -3.81 11.27 16.58
CA TYR A 21 -5.21 11.25 16.13
C TYR A 21 -6.09 12.20 16.94
N GLU A 22 -5.89 12.29 18.25
CA GLU A 22 -6.62 13.22 19.13
C GLU A 22 -6.38 14.69 18.78
N ASN A 23 -5.22 15.01 18.23
CA ASN A 23 -4.83 16.36 17.83
C ASN A 23 -4.90 16.59 16.32
N ALA A 24 -5.51 15.67 15.56
CA ALA A 24 -5.69 15.82 14.13
C ALA A 24 -6.78 16.87 13.84
N GLU A 25 -6.40 18.01 13.26
CA GLU A 25 -7.33 19.13 12.99
C GLU A 25 -8.56 18.72 12.18
N ARG A 26 -8.41 17.72 11.31
CA ARG A 26 -9.46 17.24 10.39
C ARG A 26 -10.21 16.00 10.90
N GLY A 27 -9.86 15.50 12.08
CA GLY A 27 -10.38 14.23 12.62
C GLY A 27 -9.81 12.97 11.96
N TRP A 28 -8.84 13.11 11.05
CA TRP A 28 -8.12 12.02 10.39
C TRP A 28 -6.67 12.43 10.12
N LEU A 29 -5.80 11.43 9.92
CA LEU A 29 -4.40 11.62 9.56
C LEU A 29 -4.11 11.01 8.20
N SER A 30 -3.19 11.62 7.47
CA SER A 30 -2.53 11.05 6.30
C SER A 30 -1.03 10.98 6.49
N SER A 31 -0.36 10.32 5.55
CA SER A 31 1.09 10.30 5.55
C SER A 31 1.76 11.67 5.39
N HIS A 32 1.02 12.70 4.96
CA HIS A 32 1.55 14.06 4.83
C HIS A 32 1.56 14.83 6.16
N ASP A 33 0.90 14.33 7.20
CA ASP A 33 0.80 15.00 8.51
C ASP A 33 1.95 14.62 9.47
N ASP A 34 2.85 13.72 9.03
CA ASP A 34 4.03 13.30 9.80
C ASP A 34 5.23 13.01 8.90
N HIS A 35 6.21 13.90 8.97
CA HIS A 35 7.45 13.79 8.20
C HIS A 35 8.58 13.08 8.98
N ARG A 36 8.27 12.41 10.10
CA ARG A 36 9.28 11.68 10.87
C ARG A 36 9.75 10.46 10.08
N ASN A 37 11.07 10.26 10.07
CA ASN A 37 11.65 9.04 9.54
C ASN A 37 11.56 7.91 10.58
N TYR A 38 10.70 6.91 10.32
CA TYR A 38 10.52 5.72 11.16
C TYR A 38 11.43 4.54 10.80
N CYS A 39 12.37 4.68 9.85
CA CYS A 39 13.32 3.63 9.47
C CYS A 39 14.10 3.05 10.67
N PHE A 40 14.30 3.84 11.73
CA PHE A 40 14.98 3.36 12.93
C PHE A 40 14.22 2.22 13.62
N ILE A 41 12.89 2.13 13.49
CA ILE A 41 12.09 1.02 14.06
C ILE A 41 12.52 -0.29 13.41
N TRP A 42 12.63 -0.33 12.09
CA TRP A 42 13.04 -1.52 11.32
C TRP A 42 14.49 -1.95 11.60
N ALA A 43 15.34 -1.02 12.04
CA ALA A 43 16.70 -1.36 12.49
C ALA A 43 16.73 -2.10 13.84
N ARG A 44 15.64 -2.08 14.62
CA ARG A 44 15.60 -2.71 15.94
C ARG A 44 15.38 -4.23 15.87
N PRO A 45 15.88 -4.99 16.85
CA PRO A 45 15.58 -6.43 16.97
C PRO A 45 14.09 -6.72 17.20
N ASP A 46 13.39 -5.85 17.94
CA ASP A 46 11.97 -5.96 18.31
C ASP A 46 11.01 -5.27 17.33
N HIS A 47 11.47 -4.93 16.12
CA HIS A 47 10.70 -4.19 15.11
C HIS A 47 9.32 -4.77 14.85
N GLN A 48 9.18 -6.10 14.79
CA GLN A 48 7.87 -6.74 14.56
C GLN A 48 6.88 -6.42 15.67
N ALA A 49 7.28 -6.53 16.93
CA ALA A 49 6.40 -6.26 18.08
C ALA A 49 6.00 -4.77 18.17
N ILE A 50 6.90 -3.87 17.77
CA ILE A 50 6.58 -2.43 17.69
C ILE A 50 5.59 -2.18 16.56
N MET A 51 5.84 -2.77 15.38
CA MET A 51 4.97 -2.59 14.22
C MET A 51 3.59 -3.24 14.40
N ASP A 52 3.49 -4.33 15.16
CA ASP A 52 2.20 -4.93 15.54
C ASP A 52 1.36 -3.88 16.30
N ARG A 53 1.96 -3.23 17.30
CA ARG A 53 1.30 -2.15 18.06
C ARG A 53 0.91 -0.95 17.19
N VAL A 54 1.76 -0.58 16.24
CA VAL A 54 1.48 0.52 15.29
C VAL A 54 0.25 0.18 14.45
N ILE A 55 0.22 -1.01 13.84
CA ILE A 55 -0.87 -1.44 12.97
C ILE A 55 -2.16 -1.57 13.75
N GLU A 56 -2.16 -2.25 14.91
CA GLU A 56 -3.37 -2.38 15.73
C GLU A 56 -3.92 -1.02 16.15
N ARG A 57 -3.04 -0.09 16.53
CA ARG A 57 -3.47 1.23 16.96
C ARG A 57 -4.06 2.04 15.81
N ILE A 58 -3.40 2.07 14.65
CA ILE A 58 -3.89 2.81 13.48
C ILE A 58 -5.16 2.17 12.91
N TYR A 59 -5.19 0.85 12.79
CA TYR A 59 -6.35 0.10 12.31
C TYR A 59 -7.58 0.38 13.17
N GLY A 60 -7.44 0.44 14.50
CA GLY A 60 -8.52 0.80 15.41
C GLY A 60 -9.08 2.22 15.22
N TYR A 61 -8.29 3.17 14.71
CA TYR A 61 -8.80 4.51 14.36
C TYR A 61 -9.39 4.57 12.95
N GLU A 62 -8.86 3.79 12.01
CA GLU A 62 -9.25 3.85 10.61
C GLU A 62 -10.44 2.93 10.26
N GLN A 63 -10.85 2.03 11.16
CA GLN A 63 -12.01 1.12 10.98
C GLN A 63 -13.32 1.85 10.60
N ASP A 64 -13.56 3.04 11.14
CA ASP A 64 -14.79 3.82 10.91
C ASP A 64 -14.64 4.91 9.83
N SER A 65 -13.46 4.98 9.19
CA SER A 65 -13.11 6.03 8.23
C SER A 65 -12.88 5.46 6.83
N PHE A 66 -13.23 6.24 5.79
CA PHE A 66 -12.86 5.88 4.43
C PHE A 66 -11.33 5.81 4.34
N VAL A 67 -10.78 4.63 4.00
CA VAL A 67 -9.32 4.45 3.90
C VAL A 67 -8.76 5.49 2.93
N SER A 68 -7.92 6.36 3.48
CA SER A 68 -7.32 7.47 2.75
C SER A 68 -6.46 6.96 1.59
N ILE A 69 -6.45 7.68 0.48
CA ILE A 69 -5.51 7.48 -0.64
C ILE A 69 -4.04 7.47 -0.16
N ASN A 70 -3.77 8.12 0.98
CA ASN A 70 -2.49 8.11 1.66
C ASN A 70 -2.70 7.77 3.15
N PRO A 71 -2.81 6.46 3.51
CA PRO A 71 -3.07 6.07 4.88
C PRO A 71 -1.93 6.54 5.79
N TYR A 72 -2.24 6.94 7.03
CA TYR A 72 -1.20 7.40 7.97
C TYR A 72 -0.14 6.32 8.21
N LEU A 73 -0.55 5.05 8.19
CA LEU A 73 0.34 3.88 8.29
C LEU A 73 1.52 3.91 7.32
N LYS A 74 1.36 4.52 6.14
CA LYS A 74 2.41 4.63 5.11
C LYS A 74 3.70 5.29 5.66
N THR A 75 3.57 6.23 6.61
CA THR A 75 4.73 6.92 7.22
C THR A 75 5.72 5.96 7.87
N PHE A 76 5.26 4.81 8.36
CA PHE A 76 6.09 3.79 8.99
C PHE A 76 6.84 2.90 7.99
N PHE A 77 6.44 2.92 6.72
CA PHE A 77 7.04 2.10 5.65
C PHE A 77 7.93 2.91 4.68
N GLN A 78 7.90 4.24 4.76
CA GLN A 78 8.69 5.12 3.91
C GLN A 78 10.11 5.37 4.44
N ALA A 79 11.04 5.57 3.51
CA ALA A 79 12.36 6.15 3.75
C ALA A 79 12.30 7.69 3.62
N ARG A 80 13.46 8.36 3.72
CA ARG A 80 13.54 9.82 3.54
C ARG A 80 13.01 10.25 2.17
N GLY A 81 12.13 11.26 2.16
CA GLY A 81 11.67 11.93 0.95
C GLY A 81 10.70 11.09 0.12
N ASP A 82 9.73 10.42 0.77
CA ASP A 82 8.70 9.56 0.16
C ASP A 82 9.20 8.33 -0.61
N ASN A 83 10.52 8.07 -0.58
CA ASN A 83 11.11 6.91 -1.24
C ASN A 83 10.82 5.62 -0.46
N GLU A 84 10.87 4.49 -1.16
CA GLU A 84 10.86 3.19 -0.52
C GLU A 84 12.13 2.91 0.26
N ALA A 85 12.01 2.02 1.25
CA ALA A 85 13.17 1.47 1.90
C ALA A 85 14.00 0.60 0.94
N GLU A 86 15.30 0.52 1.22
CA GLU A 86 16.26 -0.30 0.50
C GLU A 86 17.03 -1.21 1.47
N GLY A 87 17.70 -2.23 0.93
CA GLY A 87 18.51 -3.18 1.70
C GLY A 87 17.73 -3.90 2.80
N GLU A 88 18.37 -4.06 3.97
CA GLU A 88 17.83 -4.83 5.10
C GLU A 88 16.47 -4.29 5.60
N VAL A 89 16.27 -2.96 5.56
CA VAL A 89 14.99 -2.35 5.99
C VAL A 89 13.85 -2.83 5.10
N ARG A 90 14.08 -2.87 3.77
CA ARG A 90 13.09 -3.37 2.82
C ARG A 90 12.78 -4.85 3.07
N GLU A 91 13.80 -5.68 3.29
CA GLU A 91 13.61 -7.11 3.54
C GLU A 91 12.79 -7.38 4.81
N LYS A 92 13.02 -6.60 5.88
CA LYS A 92 12.23 -6.69 7.11
C LYS A 92 10.79 -6.23 6.91
N GLN A 93 10.57 -5.14 6.18
CA GLN A 93 9.22 -4.70 5.82
C GLN A 93 8.47 -5.75 5.01
N ASP A 94 9.12 -6.33 3.99
CA ASP A 94 8.52 -7.33 3.11
C ASP A 94 8.18 -8.60 3.88
N THR A 95 9.12 -9.09 4.71
CA THR A 95 8.89 -10.23 5.61
C THR A 95 7.71 -10.00 6.53
N TYR A 96 7.65 -8.82 7.14
CA TYR A 96 6.59 -8.45 8.07
C TYR A 96 5.21 -8.35 7.40
N LEU A 97 5.12 -7.71 6.24
CA LEU A 97 3.87 -7.59 5.48
C LEU A 97 3.40 -8.95 4.93
N LEU A 98 4.31 -9.79 4.44
CA LEU A 98 3.98 -11.15 4.00
C LEU A 98 3.43 -11.99 5.15
N ARG A 99 4.02 -11.89 6.35
CA ARG A 99 3.50 -12.55 7.56
C ARG A 99 2.06 -12.11 7.86
N LEU A 100 1.77 -10.80 7.85
CA LEU A 100 0.42 -10.30 8.10
C LEU A 100 -0.60 -10.78 7.07
N ILE A 101 -0.22 -10.81 5.79
CA ILE A 101 -1.07 -11.37 4.73
C ILE A 101 -1.31 -12.87 4.99
N ASP A 102 -0.28 -13.62 5.39
CA ASP A 102 -0.40 -15.05 5.69
C ASP A 102 -1.33 -15.36 6.87
N GLU A 103 -1.24 -14.56 7.92
CA GLU A 103 -1.94 -14.80 9.18
C GLU A 103 -3.37 -14.21 9.17
N ARG A 104 -3.60 -13.13 8.43
CA ARG A 104 -4.80 -12.29 8.57
C ARG A 104 -5.49 -11.94 7.26
N SER A 105 -5.28 -12.73 6.20
CA SER A 105 -5.86 -12.47 4.88
C SER A 105 -7.40 -12.34 4.86
N GLU A 106 -8.09 -12.94 5.84
CA GLU A 106 -9.55 -12.88 5.97
C GLU A 106 -10.04 -11.58 6.63
N GLU A 107 -9.16 -10.81 7.27
CA GLU A 107 -9.49 -9.50 7.83
C GLU A 107 -9.46 -8.44 6.72
N VAL A 108 -10.54 -8.38 5.93
CA VAL A 108 -10.59 -7.60 4.70
C VAL A 108 -10.26 -6.12 4.92
N ASP A 109 -10.75 -5.49 5.99
CA ASP A 109 -10.51 -4.05 6.23
C ASP A 109 -9.04 -3.78 6.56
N LEU A 110 -8.39 -4.68 7.29
CA LEU A 110 -6.95 -4.61 7.51
C LEU A 110 -6.19 -4.79 6.20
N MET A 111 -6.60 -5.74 5.36
CA MET A 111 -5.98 -5.94 4.04
C MET A 111 -6.14 -4.70 3.17
N VAL A 112 -7.28 -4.00 3.21
CA VAL A 112 -7.47 -2.72 2.51
C VAL A 112 -6.48 -1.67 3.02
N LEU A 113 -6.30 -1.54 4.34
CA LEU A 113 -5.33 -0.62 4.93
C LEU A 113 -3.88 -0.95 4.49
N LEU A 114 -3.49 -2.22 4.58
CA LEU A 114 -2.15 -2.67 4.15
C LEU A 114 -1.93 -2.45 2.66
N PHE A 115 -2.93 -2.75 1.82
CA PHE A 115 -2.84 -2.53 0.39
C PHE A 115 -2.82 -1.05 0.01
N GLY A 116 -3.38 -0.15 0.84
CA GLY A 116 -3.16 1.29 0.71
C GLY A 116 -1.68 1.70 0.82
N VAL A 117 -0.90 1.01 1.67
CA VAL A 117 0.56 1.19 1.76
C VAL A 117 1.26 0.50 0.58
N ILE A 118 0.95 -0.78 0.33
CA ILE A 118 1.59 -1.61 -0.70
C ILE A 118 1.39 -1.04 -2.11
N ALA A 119 0.26 -0.39 -2.38
CA ALA A 119 -0.04 0.29 -3.64
C ALA A 119 1.05 1.29 -4.08
N GLN A 120 1.74 1.87 -3.10
CA GLN A 120 2.76 2.90 -3.27
C GLN A 120 4.15 2.32 -3.60
N PHE A 121 4.32 1.01 -3.47
CA PHE A 121 5.58 0.35 -3.78
C PHE A 121 5.79 0.17 -5.28
N GLN A 122 7.06 0.00 -5.66
CA GLN A 122 7.52 -0.27 -7.01
C GLN A 122 6.82 -1.51 -7.56
N PRO A 123 6.46 -1.53 -8.85
CA PRO A 123 5.63 -2.57 -9.45
C PRO A 123 6.07 -4.01 -9.12
N ALA A 124 7.37 -4.28 -9.19
CA ALA A 124 7.92 -5.61 -8.90
C ALA A 124 7.75 -6.01 -7.42
N ARG A 125 8.00 -5.07 -6.50
CA ARG A 125 7.81 -5.27 -5.05
C ARG A 125 6.34 -5.45 -4.71
N ARG A 126 5.47 -4.62 -5.29
CA ARG A 126 4.02 -4.66 -5.09
C ARG A 126 3.41 -5.98 -5.53
N ARG A 127 3.81 -6.48 -6.70
CA ARG A 127 3.31 -7.74 -7.28
C ARG A 127 3.44 -8.93 -6.32
N GLN A 128 4.53 -9.02 -5.54
CA GLN A 128 4.75 -10.14 -4.62
C GLN A 128 3.65 -10.25 -3.55
N PHE A 129 3.12 -9.12 -3.09
CA PHE A 129 2.07 -9.08 -2.07
C PHE A 129 0.71 -9.39 -2.66
N VAL A 130 0.43 -8.93 -3.89
CA VAL A 130 -0.77 -9.32 -4.63
C VAL A 130 -0.79 -10.84 -4.81
N GLU A 131 0.33 -11.43 -5.24
CA GLU A 131 0.50 -12.88 -5.37
C GLU A 131 0.26 -13.59 -4.05
N ARG A 132 0.83 -13.09 -2.95
CA ARG A 132 0.63 -13.71 -1.64
C ARG A 132 -0.82 -13.65 -1.18
N PHE A 133 -1.49 -12.50 -1.38
CA PHE A 133 -2.88 -12.32 -1.01
C PHE A 133 -3.80 -13.28 -1.78
N VAL A 134 -3.68 -13.38 -3.11
CA VAL A 134 -4.55 -14.27 -3.89
C VAL A 134 -4.29 -15.76 -3.59
N GLN A 135 -3.11 -16.12 -3.08
CA GLN A 135 -2.86 -17.47 -2.58
C GLN A 135 -3.61 -17.77 -1.28
N ARG A 136 -3.80 -16.76 -0.42
CA ARG A 136 -4.38 -16.89 0.92
C ARG A 136 -5.88 -16.61 0.98
N ASN A 137 -6.36 -15.62 0.24
CA ASN A 137 -7.75 -15.23 0.17
C ASN A 137 -8.26 -15.30 -1.27
N ARG A 138 -9.24 -16.19 -1.49
CA ARG A 138 -9.89 -16.41 -2.81
C ARG A 138 -11.17 -15.58 -3.00
N SER A 139 -11.54 -14.74 -2.02
CA SER A 139 -12.71 -13.88 -2.11
C SER A 139 -12.51 -12.80 -3.18
N PHE A 140 -13.37 -12.81 -4.19
CA PHE A 140 -13.40 -11.78 -5.21
C PHE A 140 -13.84 -10.42 -4.64
N ASP A 141 -14.74 -10.42 -3.67
CA ASP A 141 -15.21 -9.19 -3.05
C ASP A 141 -14.13 -8.53 -2.20
N ALA A 142 -13.34 -9.31 -1.46
CA ALA A 142 -12.18 -8.79 -0.75
C ALA A 142 -11.15 -8.21 -1.74
N PHE A 143 -10.83 -8.95 -2.79
CA PHE A 143 -9.85 -8.54 -3.80
C PHE A 143 -10.21 -7.19 -4.47
N LYS A 144 -11.47 -6.98 -4.85
CA LYS A 144 -11.92 -5.71 -5.46
C LYS A 144 -11.74 -4.49 -4.57
N ARG A 145 -11.70 -4.67 -3.24
CA ARG A 145 -11.54 -3.58 -2.28
C ARG A 145 -10.09 -3.14 -2.14
N LEU A 146 -9.13 -3.95 -2.59
CA LEU A 146 -7.71 -3.65 -2.43
C LEU A 146 -7.24 -2.60 -3.43
N SER A 147 -6.42 -1.65 -2.94
CA SER A 147 -5.63 -0.78 -3.79
C SER A 147 -4.44 -1.55 -4.37
N LEU A 148 -4.58 -2.04 -5.61
CA LEU A 148 -3.52 -2.83 -6.26
C LEU A 148 -2.45 -1.96 -6.93
N GLU A 149 -2.67 -0.65 -6.98
CA GLU A 149 -1.76 0.35 -7.54
C GLU A 149 -2.08 1.74 -6.97
N SER A 150 -1.09 2.64 -6.94
CA SER A 150 -1.26 4.03 -6.55
C SER A 150 -2.28 4.74 -7.46
N SER A 151 -3.18 5.51 -6.85
CA SER A 151 -4.10 6.40 -7.55
C SER A 151 -3.50 7.77 -7.88
N SER A 152 -2.28 8.06 -7.40
CA SER A 152 -1.57 9.32 -7.66
C SER A 152 -0.69 9.15 -8.88
N TRP A 153 -1.09 9.73 -10.00
CA TRP A 153 -0.34 9.69 -11.26
C TRP A 153 0.21 11.08 -11.56
N SER A 154 1.50 11.16 -11.91
CA SER A 154 2.14 12.40 -12.34
C SER A 154 2.86 12.14 -13.65
N TRP A 155 2.70 13.07 -14.60
CA TRP A 155 3.36 13.02 -15.89
C TRP A 155 3.69 14.45 -16.35
N SER A 156 4.67 14.55 -17.24
CA SER A 156 5.02 15.78 -17.94
C SER A 156 5.09 15.46 -19.43
N GLY A 157 4.39 16.22 -20.26
CA GLY A 157 4.17 15.88 -21.67
C GLY A 157 3.06 14.84 -21.82
N SER A 158 3.27 13.82 -22.67
CA SER A 158 2.27 12.79 -22.96
C SER A 158 2.02 11.87 -21.76
N GLN A 159 0.75 11.57 -21.47
CA GLN A 159 0.37 10.58 -20.46
C GLN A 159 0.59 9.12 -20.94
N VAL A 160 0.78 8.91 -22.26
CA VAL A 160 0.85 7.57 -22.88
C VAL A 160 1.91 6.66 -22.24
N PRO A 161 3.17 7.08 -22.00
CA PRO A 161 4.18 6.20 -21.41
C PRO A 161 3.82 5.76 -19.98
N VAL A 162 3.20 6.65 -19.20
CA VAL A 162 2.73 6.35 -17.84
C VAL A 162 1.65 5.27 -17.90
N LEU A 163 0.64 5.45 -18.76
CA LEU A 163 -0.43 4.47 -18.95
C LEU A 163 0.08 3.11 -19.47
N GLN A 164 1.09 3.10 -20.33
CA GLN A 164 1.74 1.86 -20.77
C GLN A 164 2.43 1.12 -19.60
N GLY A 165 3.05 1.86 -18.68
CA GLY A 165 3.60 1.31 -17.43
C GLY A 165 2.52 0.66 -16.58
N HIS A 166 1.37 1.33 -16.43
CA HIS A 166 0.20 0.77 -15.73
C HIS A 166 -0.30 -0.52 -16.40
N VAL A 167 -0.52 -0.51 -17.73
CA VAL A 167 -0.92 -1.71 -18.49
C VAL A 167 0.05 -2.86 -18.23
N SER A 168 1.35 -2.60 -18.34
CA SER A 168 2.40 -3.62 -18.14
C SER A 168 2.35 -4.22 -16.73
N TYR A 169 2.14 -3.37 -15.71
CA TYR A 169 1.98 -3.85 -14.34
C TYR A 169 0.75 -4.74 -14.18
N TRP A 170 -0.42 -4.31 -14.63
CA TRP A 170 -1.66 -5.09 -14.49
C TRP A 170 -1.62 -6.38 -15.30
N GLU A 171 -1.02 -6.38 -16.49
CA GLU A 171 -0.78 -7.60 -17.27
C GLU A 171 0.10 -8.60 -16.51
N SER A 172 1.09 -8.12 -15.76
CA SER A 172 1.96 -8.97 -14.93
C SER A 172 1.21 -9.69 -13.78
N LEU A 173 0.00 -9.24 -13.43
CA LEU A 173 -0.87 -9.87 -12.43
C LEU A 173 -1.72 -11.01 -13.00
N LEU A 174 -2.02 -11.01 -14.30
CA LEU A 174 -2.87 -12.03 -14.93
C LEU A 174 -2.39 -13.47 -14.68
N PRO A 175 -1.07 -13.78 -14.73
CA PRO A 175 -0.58 -15.13 -14.45
C PRO A 175 -0.87 -15.64 -13.03
N LEU A 176 -1.12 -14.73 -12.09
CA LEU A 176 -1.44 -15.07 -10.69
C LEU A 176 -2.86 -15.63 -10.53
N MET A 177 -3.72 -15.45 -11.54
CA MET A 177 -5.15 -15.74 -11.50
C MET A 177 -5.54 -16.84 -12.51
N ASN A 178 -4.64 -17.78 -12.75
CA ASN A 178 -4.81 -18.83 -13.77
C ASN A 178 -5.61 -20.05 -13.28
N THR A 179 -6.04 -20.09 -12.03
CA THR A 179 -6.88 -21.15 -11.48
C THR A 179 -8.36 -20.82 -11.67
N VAL A 180 -9.21 -21.86 -11.76
CA VAL A 180 -10.65 -21.70 -12.07
C VAL A 180 -11.38 -20.83 -11.04
N ASP A 181 -11.00 -20.95 -9.77
CA ASP A 181 -11.53 -20.17 -8.64
C ASP A 181 -11.15 -18.67 -8.71
N LEU A 182 -10.11 -18.31 -9.45
CA LEU A 182 -9.67 -16.92 -9.64
C LEU A 182 -10.12 -16.31 -10.98
N LEU A 183 -10.98 -17.00 -11.73
CA LEU A 183 -11.53 -16.46 -12.99
C LEU A 183 -12.22 -15.09 -12.81
N PRO A 184 -13.03 -14.84 -11.75
CA PRO A 184 -13.60 -13.52 -11.53
C PRO A 184 -12.54 -12.43 -11.33
N HIS A 185 -11.46 -12.74 -10.59
CA HIS A 185 -10.32 -11.83 -10.38
C HIS A 185 -9.60 -11.53 -11.69
N LYS A 186 -9.35 -12.56 -12.50
CA LYS A 186 -8.71 -12.42 -13.81
C LYS A 186 -9.53 -11.52 -14.73
N GLN A 187 -10.84 -11.75 -14.81
CA GLN A 187 -11.75 -10.92 -15.60
C GLN A 187 -11.78 -9.47 -15.14
N TYR A 188 -11.70 -9.22 -13.83
CA TYR A 188 -11.60 -7.87 -13.28
C TYR A 188 -10.31 -7.16 -13.74
N VAL A 189 -9.17 -7.84 -13.66
CA VAL A 189 -7.88 -7.32 -14.15
C VAL A 189 -7.91 -7.05 -15.65
N GLU A 190 -8.44 -7.98 -16.45
CA GLU A 190 -8.58 -7.82 -17.91
C GLU A 190 -9.43 -6.60 -18.28
N ARG A 191 -10.54 -6.36 -17.57
CA ARG A 191 -11.39 -5.18 -17.77
C ARG A 191 -10.64 -3.88 -17.43
N TYR A 192 -9.88 -3.87 -16.33
CA TYR A 192 -9.08 -2.71 -15.96
C TYR A 192 -8.02 -2.38 -17.02
N ILE A 193 -7.29 -3.40 -17.50
CA ILE A 193 -6.32 -3.27 -18.61
C ILE A 193 -6.99 -2.70 -19.86
N GLN A 194 -8.18 -3.19 -20.22
CA GLN A 194 -8.90 -2.68 -21.38
C GLN A 194 -9.28 -1.20 -21.22
N GLY A 195 -9.67 -0.78 -20.01
CA GLY A 195 -9.91 0.63 -19.69
C GLY A 195 -8.67 1.51 -19.92
N LEU A 196 -7.50 1.07 -19.41
CA LEU A 196 -6.24 1.77 -19.63
C LEU A 196 -5.86 1.86 -21.11
N ARG A 197 -6.06 0.78 -21.88
CA ARG A 197 -5.80 0.77 -23.34
C ARG A 197 -6.69 1.75 -24.09
N VAL A 198 -7.96 1.87 -23.72
CA VAL A 198 -8.86 2.89 -24.28
C VAL A 198 -8.38 4.30 -23.95
N GLN A 199 -7.91 4.54 -22.72
CA GLN A 199 -7.35 5.82 -22.32
C GLN A 199 -6.08 6.17 -23.11
N ILE A 200 -5.20 5.20 -23.36
CA ILE A 200 -4.01 5.38 -24.21
C ILE A 200 -4.40 5.83 -25.62
N GLU A 201 -5.37 5.18 -26.25
CA GLU A 201 -5.80 5.55 -27.61
C GLU A 201 -6.46 6.92 -27.66
N GLN A 202 -7.13 7.35 -26.59
CA GLN A 202 -7.67 8.70 -26.49
C GLN A 202 -6.54 9.74 -26.35
N GLU A 203 -5.55 9.47 -25.49
CA GLU A 203 -4.43 10.39 -25.27
C GLU A 203 -3.59 10.57 -26.53
N LYS A 204 -3.29 9.48 -27.26
CA LYS A 204 -2.58 9.57 -28.54
C LYS A 204 -3.27 10.49 -29.56
N LYS A 205 -4.62 10.51 -29.57
CA LYS A 205 -5.38 11.42 -30.44
C LYS A 205 -5.29 12.86 -29.97
N ASN A 206 -5.31 13.09 -28.66
CA ASN A 206 -5.18 14.43 -28.09
C ASN A 206 -3.79 15.01 -28.38
N ASP A 207 -2.73 14.22 -28.17
CA ASP A 207 -1.35 14.60 -28.47
C ASP A 207 -1.20 14.98 -29.95
N PHE A 208 -1.80 14.21 -30.86
CA PHE A 208 -1.72 14.48 -32.30
C PHE A 208 -2.51 15.72 -32.76
N ILE A 209 -3.56 16.12 -32.05
CA ILE A 209 -4.39 17.30 -32.39
C ILE A 209 -3.87 18.58 -31.71
N GLY A 210 -3.10 18.43 -30.63
CA GLY A 210 -2.56 19.54 -29.84
C GLY A 210 -1.22 20.11 -30.34
N ASP A 211 -0.58 19.46 -31.30
CA ASP A 211 0.62 19.90 -32.04
C ASP A 211 0.25 20.67 -33.34
#